data_AF-A0A963V5Z0-F1
#
_entry.id   AF-A0A963V5Z0-F1
#
_cell.length_a   1.000
_cell.length_b   1.000
_cell.length_c   1.000
_cell.angle_alpha   90.00
_cell.angle_beta   90.00
_cell.angle_gamma   90.00
#
_symmetry.space_group_name_H-M   'P 1'
#
loop_
_entity.id
_entity.type
_entity.pdbx_description
1 polymer ?
#
loop_
_entity_poly.entity_id
_entity_poly.type
_entity_poly.pdbx_seq_one_letter_code
_entity_poly.pdbx_strand_id
1 'polypeptide(L)'
;FYNNCFKNGILPIVLPKEAVDILMEDARKGANARMTVDLAEQTVTSSDGQVFSFEVDGFRKHCLMNGLDDIGLTLEKAAAIDTFENSAAQARPWV
;
A
#
# COMPACT_ATOMS: atom_id res chain seq x y z
N PHE A 1 -11.45 -8.54 5.05
CA PHE A 1 -10.33 -9.06 4.24
C PHE A 1 -9.53 -7.93 3.62
N TYR A 2 -10.13 -7.11 2.74
CA TYR A 2 -9.46 -6.00 2.04
C TYR A 2 -8.62 -5.08 2.93
N ASN A 3 -9.18 -4.54 4.03
CA ASN A 3 -8.41 -3.69 4.95
C ASN A 3 -7.29 -4.41 5.72
N ASN A 4 -7.41 -5.71 5.98
CA ASN A 4 -6.36 -6.45 6.67
C ASN A 4 -5.19 -6.78 5.73
N CYS A 5 -5.43 -6.89 4.42
CA CYS A 5 -4.35 -7.13 3.44
C CYS A 5 -3.29 -6.03 3.50
N PHE A 6 -3.72 -4.77 3.52
CA PHE A 6 -2.80 -3.62 3.61
C PHE A 6 -1.96 -3.65 4.89
N LYS A 7 -2.56 -4.05 6.02
CA LYS A 7 -1.88 -4.20 7.32
C LYS A 7 -0.91 -5.40 7.40
N ASN A 8 -0.86 -6.22 6.36
CA ASN A 8 0.02 -7.38 6.28
C ASN A 8 0.93 -7.29 5.05
N GLY A 9 1.08 -6.09 4.46
CA GLY A 9 1.92 -5.87 3.27
C GLY A 9 1.39 -6.51 1.99
N ILE A 10 0.12 -6.90 1.94
CA ILE A 10 -0.52 -7.46 0.75
C ILE A 10 -1.28 -6.33 0.03
N LEU A 11 -1.04 -6.18 -1.27
CA LEU A 11 -1.74 -5.22 -2.14
C LEU A 11 -2.93 -5.91 -2.86
N PRO A 12 -4.19 -5.71 -2.40
CA PRO A 12 -5.36 -6.18 -3.12
C PRO A 12 -5.71 -5.22 -4.27
N ILE A 13 -5.53 -5.69 -5.50
CA ILE A 13 -5.83 -4.93 -6.71
C ILE A 13 -7.24 -5.27 -7.21
N VAL A 14 -8.05 -4.26 -7.49
CA VAL A 14 -9.38 -4.43 -8.09
C VAL A 14 -9.27 -4.15 -9.59
N LEU A 15 -9.67 -5.12 -10.41
CA LEU A 15 -9.66 -5.02 -11.87
C LEU A 15 -11.00 -5.49 -12.44
N PRO A 16 -11.38 -5.05 -13.65
CA PRO A 16 -12.51 -5.60 -14.39
C PRO A 16 -12.35 -7.11 -14.60
N LYS A 17 -13.48 -7.82 -14.72
CA LYS A 17 -13.46 -9.27 -14.85
C LYS A 17 -12.66 -9.74 -16.06
N GLU A 18 -12.79 -9.03 -17.17
CA GLU A 18 -12.11 -9.33 -18.44
C GLU A 18 -10.59 -9.27 -18.28
N ALA A 19 -10.09 -8.25 -17.56
CA ALA A 19 -8.67 -8.13 -17.25
C ALA A 19 -8.18 -9.26 -16.34
N VAL A 20 -8.97 -9.63 -15.33
CA VAL A 20 -8.64 -10.75 -14.43
C VAL A 20 -8.56 -12.06 -15.21
N ASP A 21 -9.50 -12.32 -16.12
CA ASP A 21 -9.53 -13.54 -16.91
C ASP A 21 -8.29 -13.63 -17.82
N ILE A 22 -7.88 -12.52 -18.46
CA ILE A 22 -6.63 -12.45 -19.25
C ILE A 22 -5.40 -12.75 -18.39
N LEU A 23 -5.30 -12.09 -17.23
CA LEU A 23 -4.17 -12.27 -16.31
C LEU A 23 -4.10 -13.70 -15.75
N MET A 24 -5.26 -14.33 -15.54
CA MET A 24 -5.36 -15.73 -15.10
C MET A 24 -4.97 -16.72 -16.21
N GLU A 25 -5.33 -16.45 -17.46
CA GLU A 25 -4.84 -17.23 -18.60
C GLU A 25 -3.32 -17.07 -18.76
N ASP A 26 -2.81 -15.86 -18.58
CA ASP A 26 -1.37 -15.59 -18.64
C ASP A 26 -0.61 -16.39 -17.57
N ALA A 27 -1.10 -16.36 -16.33
CA ALA A 27 -0.53 -17.14 -15.22
C ALA A 27 -0.52 -18.66 -15.47
N ARG A 28 -1.45 -19.19 -16.29
CA ARG A 28 -1.48 -20.61 -16.66
C ARG A 28 -0.39 -21.02 -17.64
N LYS A 29 0.30 -20.07 -18.29
CA LYS A 29 1.43 -20.35 -19.19
C LYS A 29 2.67 -20.88 -18.45
N GLY A 30 2.61 -21.01 -17.12
CA GLY A 30 3.64 -21.67 -16.30
C GLY A 30 4.80 -20.74 -15.98
N ALA A 31 6.02 -21.28 -15.90
CA ALA A 31 7.22 -20.55 -15.43
C ALA A 31 7.61 -19.31 -16.26
N ASN A 32 7.03 -19.13 -17.45
CA ASN A 32 7.26 -17.97 -18.32
C ASN A 32 6.28 -16.81 -18.07
N ALA A 33 5.24 -17.02 -17.25
CA ALA A 33 4.28 -15.98 -16.90
C ALA A 33 4.91 -15.00 -15.90
N ARG A 34 5.67 -14.02 -16.40
CA ARG A 34 6.19 -12.91 -15.59
C ARG A 34 5.21 -11.75 -15.64
N MET A 35 4.61 -11.46 -14.49
CA MET A 35 3.73 -10.31 -14.32
C MET A 35 4.44 -9.30 -13.44
N THR A 36 4.42 -8.03 -13.85
CA THR A 36 5.02 -6.93 -13.10
C THR A 36 3.91 -6.05 -12.56
N VAL A 37 3.95 -5.74 -11.27
CA VAL A 37 3.02 -4.82 -10.64
C VAL A 37 3.80 -3.57 -10.21
N ASP A 38 3.42 -2.43 -10.76
CA ASP A 38 3.96 -1.13 -10.37
C ASP A 38 2.92 -0.39 -9.52
N LEU A 39 3.22 -0.22 -8.23
CA LEU A 39 2.35 0.51 -7.30
C LEU A 39 2.46 2.04 -7.46
N ALA A 40 3.60 2.55 -7.94
CA ALA A 40 3.81 3.98 -8.14
C ALA A 40 3.00 4.48 -9.35
N GLU A 41 3.06 3.76 -10.46
CA GLU A 41 2.26 4.04 -11.66
C GLU A 41 0.86 3.42 -11.60
N GLN A 42 0.60 2.55 -10.61
CA GLN A 42 -0.64 1.81 -10.43
C GLN A 42 -1.04 1.01 -11.67
N THR A 43 -0.07 0.24 -12.17
CA THR A 43 -0.22 -0.60 -13.37
C THR A 43 0.19 -2.03 -13.11
N VAL A 44 -0.46 -2.96 -13.81
CA VAL A 44 -0.09 -4.37 -13.89
C VAL A 44 0.26 -4.68 -15.34
N THR A 45 1.48 -5.14 -15.56
CA THR A 45 1.98 -5.54 -16.87
C THR A 45 2.00 -7.07 -16.94
N SER A 46 1.21 -7.61 -17.86
CA SER A 46 1.17 -9.04 -18.20
C SER A 46 2.45 -9.48 -18.90
N SER A 47 2.71 -10.79 -18.96
CA SER A 47 3.92 -11.32 -19.61
C SER A 47 3.97 -11.06 -21.11
N ASP A 48 2.80 -10.87 -21.73
CA ASP A 48 2.64 -10.47 -23.14
C ASP A 48 2.83 -8.95 -23.37
N GLY A 49 3.08 -8.16 -22.32
CA GLY A 49 3.25 -6.71 -22.40
C GLY A 49 1.95 -5.89 -22.35
N GLN A 50 0.80 -6.52 -22.12
CA GLN A 50 -0.45 -5.80 -21.88
C GLN A 50 -0.41 -5.08 -20.53
N VAL A 51 -0.88 -3.84 -20.50
CA VAL A 51 -0.87 -2.99 -19.31
C VAL A 51 -2.30 -2.75 -18.84
N PHE A 52 -2.55 -3.03 -17.57
CA PHE A 52 -3.82 -2.80 -16.90
C PHE A 52 -3.62 -1.78 -15.77
N SER A 53 -4.32 -0.66 -15.84
CA SER A 53 -4.33 0.33 -14.77
C SER A 53 -5.31 -0.09 -13.66
N PHE A 54 -4.94 0.19 -12.42
CA PHE A 54 -5.79 -0.01 -11.25
C PHE A 54 -5.81 1.23 -10.37
N GLU A 55 -6.85 1.37 -9.57
CA GLU A 55 -6.92 2.45 -8.58
C GLU A 55 -6.70 1.91 -7.18
N VAL A 56 -5.84 2.60 -6.43
CA VAL A 56 -5.68 2.40 -5.00
C VAL A 56 -5.74 3.76 -4.32
N ASP A 57 -6.30 3.78 -3.11
CA ASP A 57 -6.36 4.99 -2.31
C ASP A 57 -4.93 5.48 -1.95
N GLY A 58 -4.71 6.79 -2.05
CA GLY A 58 -3.39 7.41 -1.88
C GLY A 58 -2.77 7.17 -0.50
N PHE A 59 -3.59 7.10 0.55
CA PHE A 59 -3.12 6.78 1.90
C PHE A 59 -2.62 5.33 1.98
N ARG A 60 -3.36 4.39 1.38
CA ARG A 60 -2.96 2.97 1.32
C ARG A 60 -1.70 2.75 0.48
N LYS A 61 -1.57 3.50 -0.63
CA LYS A 61 -0.35 3.52 -1.45
C LYS A 61 0.85 3.97 -0.64
N HIS A 62 0.71 5.04 0.12
CA HIS A 62 1.77 5.55 1.00
C HIS A 62 2.17 4.53 2.07
N CYS A 63 1.21 3.87 2.70
CA CYS A 63 1.47 2.81 3.68
C CYS A 63 2.26 1.64 3.08
N LEU A 64 1.83 1.11 1.93
CA LEU A 64 2.51 0.00 1.27
C LEU A 64 3.91 0.36 0.76
N MET A 65 4.08 1.56 0.17
CA MET A 65 5.36 2.01 -0.39
C MET A 65 6.42 2.23 0.69
N ASN A 66 6.02 2.72 1.87
CA ASN A 66 6.93 2.98 2.98
C ASN A 66 7.01 1.82 3.99
N GLY A 67 6.29 0.71 3.74
CA GLY A 67 6.17 -0.41 4.69
C GLY A 67 5.58 0.01 6.04
N LEU A 68 4.80 1.10 6.08
CA LEU A 68 4.19 1.65 7.28
C LEU A 68 2.89 0.90 7.55
N ASP A 69 2.92 -0.02 8.51
CA ASP A 69 1.70 -0.43 9.22
C ASP A 69 1.23 0.70 10.15
N ASP A 70 0.02 0.59 10.71
CA ASP A 70 -0.61 1.60 11.61
C ASP A 70 0.32 2.19 12.71
N ILE A 71 1.40 1.48 13.05
CA ILE A 71 2.48 1.89 13.96
C ILE A 71 3.33 3.04 13.38
N GLY A 72 3.65 3.00 12.08
CA GLY A 72 4.40 4.06 11.39
C GLY A 72 3.65 5.39 11.33
N LEU A 73 2.32 5.33 11.20
CA LEU A 73 1.44 6.50 11.29
C LEU A 73 1.39 7.11 12.69
N THR A 74 1.52 6.28 13.72
CA THR A 74 1.64 6.73 15.11
C THR A 74 3.02 7.36 15.35
N LEU A 75 4.08 6.82 14.74
CA LEU A 75 5.43 7.38 14.78
C LEU A 75 5.56 8.72 14.04
N GLU A 76 4.83 8.96 12.95
CA GLU A 76 4.77 10.30 12.33
C GLU A 76 4.17 11.36 13.26
N LYS A 77 3.30 10.94 14.19
CA LYS A 77 2.77 11.81 15.25
C LYS A 77 3.69 11.89 16.47
N ALA A 78 4.79 11.14 16.54
CA ALA A 78 5.73 11.20 17.66
C ALA A 78 6.31 12.61 17.83
N ALA A 79 6.67 13.29 16.74
CA ALA A 79 7.15 14.68 16.81
C ALA A 79 6.08 15.65 17.35
N ALA A 80 4.80 15.40 17.05
CA ALA A 80 3.68 16.19 17.58
C ALA A 80 3.42 15.87 19.06
N ILE A 81 3.65 14.62 19.49
CA ILE A 81 3.60 14.21 20.90
C ILE A 81 4.76 14.87 21.66
N ASP A 82 6.00 14.80 21.16
CA ASP A 82 7.17 15.44 21.78
C ASP A 82 6.97 16.95 21.95
N THR A 83 6.37 17.61 20.94
CA THR A 83 6.08 19.04 20.99
C THR A 83 4.99 19.36 22.02
N PHE A 84 3.95 18.53 22.11
CA PHE A 84 2.90 18.65 23.11
C PHE A 84 3.44 18.39 24.53
N GLU A 85 4.24 17.34 24.74
CA GLU A 85 4.84 17.00 26.03
C GLU A 85 5.80 18.09 26.51
N ASN A 86 6.66 18.62 25.63
CA ASN A 86 7.53 19.75 25.97
C ASN A 86 6.73 21.01 26.34
N SER A 87 5.65 21.30 25.62
CA SER A 87 4.77 22.43 25.92
C SER A 87 3.99 22.21 27.23
N ALA A 88 3.55 20.97 27.49
CA ALA A 88 2.83 20.60 28.70
C ALA A 88 3.73 20.61 29.94
N ALA A 89 5.00 20.18 29.82
CA ALA A 89 6.00 20.25 30.87
C ALA A 89 6.32 21.71 31.25
N GLN A 90 6.37 22.62 30.27
CA GLN A 90 6.53 24.06 30.54
C GLN A 90 5.27 24.69 31.16
N ALA A 91 4.08 24.27 30.74
CA ALA A 91 2.82 24.81 31.24
C ALA A 91 2.42 24.27 32.63
N ARG A 92 2.96 23.12 33.03
CA ARG A 92 2.65 22.45 34.30
C ARG A 92 3.92 21.93 35.00
N PRO A 93 4.77 22.83 35.54
CA PRO A 93 6.05 22.46 36.16
C PRO A 93 5.95 21.70 37.50
N TRP A 94 4.74 21.30 37.92
CA TRP A 94 4.49 20.61 39.20
C TRP A 94 4.07 19.14 39.02
N VAL A 95 4.18 18.59 37.81
CA VAL A 95 4.09 17.16 37.51
C VAL A 95 5.48 16.61 37.28
#